data_AF-A0A822DVI3-F1
#
_entry.id   AF-A0A822DVI3-F1
#
_cell.length_a   1.000
_cell.length_b   1.000
_cell.length_c   1.000
_cell.angle_alpha   90.00
_cell.angle_beta   90.00
_cell.angle_gamma   90.00
#
_symmetry.space_group_name_H-M   'P 1'
#
loop_
_entity.id
_entity.type
_entity.pdbx_description
1 polymer ?
#
loop_
_entity_poly.entity_id
_entity_poly.type
_entity_poly.pdbx_seq_one_letter_code
_entity_poly.pdbx_strand_id
1 'polypeptide(L)'
;MTDMVGILFQITIDPTASSTPFASIQEVSYYKEEEEILFTMHTVFRIGEVRKIDNNRALYQADLKLTSDDDPQLQELTDFIRKE
;
A
#
# COMPACT_ATOMS: atom_id res chain seq x y z
N MET A 1 -20.15 -17.98 13.58
CA MET A 1 -19.08 -17.09 14.07
C MET A 1 -18.40 -16.53 12.86
N THR A 2 -18.32 -15.21 12.72
CA THR A 2 -17.63 -14.60 11.57
C THR A 2 -16.15 -14.53 11.88
N ASP A 3 -15.35 -15.37 11.23
CA ASP A 3 -13.88 -15.34 11.27
C ASP A 3 -13.33 -14.14 10.48
N MET A 4 -13.85 -12.94 10.77
CA MET A 4 -13.39 -11.70 10.17
C MET A 4 -12.28 -11.09 11.01
N VAL A 5 -11.20 -10.72 10.35
CA VAL A 5 -10.07 -10.01 10.92
C VAL A 5 -10.01 -8.61 10.31
N GLY A 6 -9.70 -7.61 11.11
CA GLY A 6 -9.40 -6.27 10.62
C GLY A 6 -7.96 -6.21 10.15
N ILE A 7 -7.72 -5.52 9.04
CA ILE A 7 -6.38 -5.22 8.54
C ILE A 7 -6.21 -3.70 8.47
N LEU A 8 -5.16 -3.18 9.11
CA LEU A 8 -4.69 -1.81 8.97
C LEU A 8 -3.50 -1.81 8.01
N PHE A 9 -3.62 -1.11 6.89
CA PHE A 9 -2.49 -0.91 5.99
C PHE A 9 -1.70 0.33 6.41
N GLN A 10 -0.42 0.17 6.72
CA GLN A 10 0.48 1.29 6.97
C GLN A 10 1.40 1.49 5.76
N ILE A 11 1.22 2.60 5.04
CA ILE A 11 2.04 2.96 3.89
C ILE A 11 3.07 4.00 4.33
N THR A 12 4.36 3.75 4.05
CA THR A 12 5.42 4.76 4.25
C THR A 12 5.96 5.16 2.88
N ILE A 13 5.91 6.46 2.58
CA ILE A 13 6.31 7.03 1.29
C ILE A 13 7.54 7.90 1.51
N ASP A 14 8.59 7.65 0.73
CA ASP A 14 9.69 8.59 0.57
C ASP A 14 9.44 9.42 -0.70
N PRO A 15 9.08 10.71 -0.58
CA PRO A 15 8.79 11.55 -1.74
C PRO A 15 10.01 11.76 -2.65
N THR A 16 11.23 11.53 -2.15
CA THR A 16 12.47 11.73 -2.92
C THR A 16 12.89 10.51 -3.73
N ALA A 17 12.36 9.33 -3.41
CA ALA A 17 12.73 8.05 -4.01
C ALA A 17 11.58 7.37 -4.79
N SER A 18 10.40 7.99 -4.84
CA SER A 18 9.20 7.42 -5.45
C SER A 18 9.18 7.63 -6.97
N SER A 19 9.15 6.54 -7.75
CA SER A 19 8.85 6.60 -9.19
C SER A 19 7.35 6.70 -9.47
N THR A 20 6.49 6.32 -8.53
CA THR A 20 5.04 6.41 -8.68
C THR A 20 4.55 7.82 -8.32
N PRO A 21 3.75 8.47 -9.18
CA PRO A 21 3.13 9.75 -8.85
C PRO A 21 2.04 9.59 -7.78
N PHE A 22 2.02 10.52 -6.83
CA PHE A 22 0.97 10.67 -5.83
C PHE A 22 0.79 12.15 -5.50
N ALA A 23 -0.37 12.52 -4.98
CA ALA A 23 -0.68 13.89 -4.58
C ALA A 23 -1.58 13.93 -3.35
N SER A 24 -1.39 14.95 -2.50
CA SER A 24 -2.44 15.35 -1.57
C SER A 24 -3.58 15.97 -2.37
N ILE A 25 -4.81 15.52 -2.09
CA ILE A 25 -6.01 16.06 -2.74
C ILE A 25 -6.90 16.82 -1.76
N GLN A 26 -6.38 17.19 -0.58
CA GLN A 26 -7.16 17.83 0.48
C GLN A 26 -7.87 19.12 0.02
N GLU A 27 -7.23 19.92 -0.83
CA GLU A 27 -7.83 21.16 -1.36
C GLU A 27 -9.04 20.91 -2.27
N VAL A 28 -9.10 19.74 -2.91
CA VAL A 28 -10.16 19.37 -3.88
C VAL A 28 -11.09 18.25 -3.39
N SER A 29 -10.73 17.56 -2.29
CA SER A 29 -11.55 16.48 -1.72
C SER A 29 -12.87 17.00 -1.15
N TYR A 30 -13.91 16.17 -1.18
CA TYR A 30 -15.22 16.51 -0.64
C TYR A 30 -15.17 16.60 0.89
N TYR A 31 -14.45 15.67 1.53
CA TYR A 31 -14.23 15.65 2.97
C TYR A 31 -12.92 16.38 3.29
N LYS A 32 -13.00 17.49 4.02
CA LYS A 32 -11.83 18.36 4.26
C LYS A 32 -11.00 17.91 5.45
N GLU A 33 -11.62 17.14 6.34
CA GLU A 33 -10.98 16.54 7.51
C GLU A 33 -10.16 15.31 7.16
N GLU A 34 -10.33 14.76 5.95
CA GLU A 34 -9.54 13.64 5.45
C GLU A 34 -8.22 14.16 4.88
N GLU A 35 -7.10 13.71 5.45
CA GLU A 35 -5.74 13.98 4.94
C GLU A 35 -5.42 13.03 3.77
N GLU A 36 -6.26 13.10 2.72
CA GLU A 36 -6.27 12.12 1.65
C GLU A 36 -5.10 12.29 0.68
N ILE A 37 -4.37 11.18 0.47
CA ILE A 37 -3.30 11.05 -0.52
C ILE A 37 -3.78 10.12 -1.64
N LEU A 38 -3.84 10.65 -2.85
CA LEU A 38 -4.22 9.91 -4.05
C LEU A 38 -2.98 9.43 -4.80
N PHE A 39 -2.92 8.12 -5.05
CA PHE A 39 -1.93 7.49 -5.93
C PHE A 39 -2.52 7.30 -7.33
N THR A 40 -1.68 7.28 -8.37
CA THR A 40 -2.13 6.91 -9.71
C THR A 40 -2.63 5.48 -9.77
N MET A 41 -3.51 5.17 -10.73
CA MET A 41 -3.92 3.79 -11.00
C MET A 41 -2.70 2.91 -11.32
N HIS A 42 -2.83 1.61 -11.03
CA HIS A 42 -1.76 0.60 -11.19
C HIS A 42 -0.55 0.79 -10.27
N THR A 43 -0.70 1.55 -9.18
CA THR A 43 0.29 1.57 -8.11
C THR A 43 0.36 0.21 -7.43
N VAL A 44 1.58 -0.34 -7.32
CA VAL A 44 1.85 -1.61 -6.65
C VAL A 44 2.54 -1.34 -5.31
N PHE A 45 2.08 -2.06 -4.28
CA PHE A 45 2.70 -2.05 -2.96
C PHE A 45 3.18 -3.45 -2.60
N ARG A 46 4.40 -3.55 -2.09
CA ARG A 46 4.92 -4.77 -1.47
C ARG A 46 4.49 -4.81 0.01
N ILE A 47 3.91 -5.93 0.41
CA ILE A 47 3.72 -6.25 1.82
C ILE A 47 5.07 -6.61 2.43
N GLY A 48 5.45 -5.90 3.48
CA GLY A 48 6.59 -6.21 4.33
C GLY A 48 6.16 -7.08 5.52
N GLU A 49 6.21 -6.51 6.71
CA GLU A 49 5.79 -7.20 7.93
C GLU A 49 4.27 -7.18 8.08
N VAL A 50 3.71 -8.30 8.56
CA VAL A 50 2.34 -8.37 9.04
C VAL A 50 2.36 -8.77 10.51
N ARG A 51 1.80 -7.95 11.39
CA ARG A 51 1.80 -8.18 12.84
C ARG A 51 0.45 -7.88 13.47
N LYS A 52 0.09 -8.60 14.54
CA LYS A 52 -1.12 -8.31 15.32
C LYS A 52 -0.86 -7.09 16.20
N ILE A 53 -1.77 -6.11 16.19
CA ILE A 53 -1.59 -4.83 16.92
C ILE A 53 -2.59 -4.61 18.06
N ASP A 54 -3.67 -5.40 18.12
CA ASP A 54 -4.61 -5.39 19.25
C ASP A 54 -4.68 -6.81 19.82
N ASN A 55 -4.41 -6.98 21.11
CA ASN A 55 -4.47 -8.30 21.74
C ASN A 55 -5.91 -8.82 21.90
N ASN A 56 -6.90 -7.92 22.05
CA ASN A 56 -8.29 -8.25 22.32
C ASN A 56 -9.16 -8.31 21.05
N ARG A 57 -8.67 -7.80 19.92
CA ARG A 57 -9.37 -7.88 18.62
C ARG A 57 -8.49 -8.57 17.60
N ALA A 58 -9.07 -9.21 16.60
CA ALA A 58 -8.32 -9.77 15.49
C ALA A 58 -7.92 -8.64 14.52
N LEU A 59 -7.10 -7.67 14.98
CA LEU A 59 -6.61 -6.56 14.19
C LEU A 59 -5.12 -6.76 13.90
N TYR A 60 -4.78 -6.82 12.61
CA TYR A 60 -3.43 -6.93 12.12
C TYR A 60 -3.05 -5.66 11.38
N GLN A 61 -1.78 -5.28 11.48
CA GLN A 61 -1.18 -4.28 10.66
C GLN A 61 -0.33 -4.94 9.58
N ALA A 62 -0.48 -4.49 8.34
CA ALA A 62 0.40 -4.85 7.24
C ALA A 62 1.16 -3.60 6.80
N ASP A 63 2.48 -3.65 6.92
CA ASP A 63 3.35 -2.57 6.45
C ASP A 63 3.53 -2.71 4.94
N LEU A 64 3.19 -1.64 4.22
CA LEU A 64 3.24 -1.56 2.78
C LEU A 64 4.36 -0.62 2.34
N LYS A 65 5.16 -1.08 1.39
CA LYS A 65 6.19 -0.28 0.72
C LYS A 65 5.84 -0.11 -0.74
N LEU A 66 5.96 1.11 -1.23
CA LEU A 66 5.81 1.41 -2.64
C LEU A 66 6.92 0.69 -3.43
N THR A 67 6.57 0.03 -4.52
CA THR A 67 7.56 -0.58 -5.43
C THR A 67 7.95 0.42 -6.51
N SER A 68 9.18 0.35 -7.02
CA SER A 68 9.59 1.06 -8.22
C SER A 68 9.65 0.12 -9.42
N ASP A 69 9.76 0.69 -10.63
CA ASP A 69 9.92 -0.10 -11.87
C ASP A 69 11.21 -0.93 -11.86
N ASP A 70 12.18 -0.52 -11.04
CA ASP A 70 13.47 -1.18 -10.87
C ASP A 70 13.41 -2.34 -9.86
N ASP A 71 12.23 -2.64 -9.34
CA ASP A 71 12.06 -3.69 -8.35
C ASP A 71 12.28 -5.08 -8.99
N PRO A 72 13.34 -5.82 -8.60
CA PRO A 72 13.71 -7.06 -9.28
C PRO A 72 12.65 -8.15 -9.13
N GLN A 73 11.96 -8.21 -7.98
CA GLN A 73 10.91 -9.21 -7.76
C GLN A 73 9.66 -8.88 -8.57
N LEU A 74 9.35 -7.60 -8.78
CA LEU A 74 8.24 -7.19 -9.63
C LEU A 74 8.52 -7.53 -11.10
N GLN A 75 9.77 -7.34 -11.54
CA GLN A 75 10.22 -7.73 -12.88
C GLN A 75 10.13 -9.25 -13.08
N GLU A 76 10.67 -10.04 -12.14
CA GLU A 76 10.59 -11.50 -12.17
C GLU A 76 9.14 -12.01 -12.22
N LEU A 77 8.26 -11.44 -11.39
CA LEU A 77 6.84 -11.78 -11.40
C LEU A 77 6.18 -11.46 -12.74
N THR A 78 6.46 -10.28 -13.29
CA THR A 78 5.92 -9.85 -14.59
C THR A 78 6.37 -10.77 -15.72
N ASP A 79 7.64 -11.18 -15.71
CA ASP A 79 8.20 -12.08 -16.71
C ASP A 79 7.68 -13.52 -16.56
N PHE A 80 7.41 -13.98 -15.34
CA PHE A 80 6.75 -15.27 -15.11
C PHE A 80 5.34 -15.27 -15.70
N ILE A 81 4.53 -14.25 -15.39
CA ILE A 81 3.15 -14.13 -15.87
C ILE A 81 3.08 -14.06 -17.41
N ARG A 82 4.06 -13.41 -18.06
CA ARG A 82 4.13 -13.34 -19.54
C ARG A 82 4.46 -14.67 -20.22
N LYS A 83 5.03 -15.63 -19.50
CA LYS A 83 5.44 -16.94 -20.03
C LYS A 83 4.38 -18.03 -19.84
N GLU A 84 3.32 -17.76 -19.08
CA GLU A 84 2.10 -18.57 -19.03
C GLU A 84 1.14 -18.20 -20.17
#